data_AF-A0A2M9P9R4-F1
#
_entry.id   AF-A0A2M9P9R4-F1
#
_cell.length_a   1.000
_cell.length_b   1.000
_cell.length_c   1.000
_cell.angle_alpha   90.00
_cell.angle_beta   90.00
_cell.angle_gamma   90.00
#
_symmetry.space_group_name_H-M   'P 1'
#
loop_
_entity.id
_entity.type
_entity.pdbx_description
1 polymer ?
#
loop_
_entity_poly.entity_id
_entity_poly.type
_entity_poly.pdbx_seq_one_letter_code
_entity_poly.pdbx_strand_id
1 'polypeptide(L)'
;MTGLVAGTPVARGVYDVVGCSLASGLRETDQLGVVAGTFSINSTLHAAPCLDPRPTLQCPYPVGGLYLATIATPTSASNLEWLCKTMLQAEADKALEAGRSIYEVCSDLVEQALDRESGAMFLPYLFGGPDGAPGALVGLTAGASLADVLRAVFEGITLAHRTDIDFLLSGPDSARPVRATLAGGPSKSDVWSQMFADAIGLPMKSARRSSR
;
A
#
# COMPACT_ATOMS: atom_id res chain seq x y z
N MET A 1 -1.90 38.42 8.51
CA MET A 1 -0.55 38.30 7.92
C MET A 1 -0.06 36.88 8.11
N THR A 2 0.66 36.30 7.14
CA THR A 2 1.10 34.89 7.16
C THR A 2 2.32 34.62 8.05
N GLY A 3 3.02 35.66 8.53
CA GLY A 3 4.24 35.54 9.35
C GLY A 3 5.53 35.24 8.56
N LEU A 4 5.45 35.11 7.23
CA LEU A 4 6.62 34.87 6.37
C LEU A 4 7.32 36.18 5.97
N VAL A 5 8.64 36.11 5.76
CA VAL A 5 9.45 37.24 5.30
C VAL A 5 9.05 37.63 3.87
N ALA A 6 8.96 38.94 3.62
CA ALA A 6 8.69 39.45 2.27
C ALA A 6 9.76 38.98 1.27
N GLY A 7 9.32 38.46 0.12
CA GLY A 7 10.21 37.86 -0.88
C GLY A 7 10.50 36.37 -0.68
N THR A 8 9.92 35.71 0.33
CA THR A 8 10.01 34.24 0.48
C THR A 8 9.48 33.55 -0.80
N PRO A 9 10.28 32.72 -1.49
CA PRO A 9 9.84 32.02 -2.68
C PRO A 9 8.63 31.13 -2.39
N VAL A 10 7.64 31.15 -3.29
CA VAL A 10 6.45 30.29 -3.21
C VAL A 10 6.52 29.29 -4.36
N ALA A 11 6.58 28.00 -4.02
CA ALA A 11 6.55 26.95 -5.01
C ALA A 11 5.14 26.79 -5.59
N ARG A 12 5.05 26.37 -6.86
CA ARG A 12 3.78 25.97 -7.46
C ARG A 12 3.25 24.73 -6.74
N GLY A 13 1.96 24.73 -6.42
CA GLY A 13 1.29 23.56 -5.87
C GLY A 13 1.31 22.37 -6.83
N VAL A 14 1.26 21.17 -6.26
CA VAL A 14 1.12 19.89 -6.96
C VAL A 14 -0.05 19.13 -6.36
N TYR A 15 -0.60 18.16 -7.10
CA TYR A 15 -1.55 17.21 -6.52
C TYR A 15 -0.90 16.44 -5.36
N ASP A 16 -1.69 16.05 -4.37
CA ASP A 16 -1.23 15.34 -3.18
C ASP A 16 -0.48 14.04 -3.53
N VAL A 17 -0.98 13.25 -4.49
CA VAL A 17 -0.34 12.00 -4.96
C VAL A 17 1.04 12.26 -5.58
N VAL A 18 1.21 13.40 -6.26
CA VAL A 18 2.50 13.85 -6.81
C VAL A 18 3.42 14.25 -5.67
N GLY A 19 2.91 15.01 -4.69
CA GLY A 19 3.65 15.38 -3.48
C GLY A 19 4.13 14.17 -2.68
N CYS A 20 3.26 13.18 -2.49
CA CYS A 20 3.58 11.91 -1.85
C CYS A 20 4.66 11.13 -2.62
N SER A 21 4.55 11.07 -3.94
CA SER A 21 5.54 10.40 -4.81
C SER A 21 6.91 11.07 -4.73
N LEU A 22 6.95 12.42 -4.70
CA LEU A 22 8.19 13.17 -4.50
C LEU A 22 8.80 12.90 -3.11
N ALA A 23 7.96 12.92 -2.07
CA ALA A 23 8.38 12.71 -0.69
C ALA A 23 8.90 11.29 -0.44
N SER A 24 8.36 10.28 -1.15
CA SER A 24 8.84 8.89 -1.09
C SER A 24 10.08 8.63 -1.96
N GLY A 25 10.54 9.63 -2.71
CA GLY A 25 11.76 9.54 -3.51
C GLY A 25 11.58 8.91 -4.89
N LEU A 26 10.35 8.93 -5.43
CA LEU A 26 10.07 8.56 -6.82
C LEU A 26 10.62 9.66 -7.75
N ARG A 27 11.65 9.34 -8.51
CA ARG A 27 12.41 10.30 -9.34
C ARG A 27 12.73 9.78 -10.73
N GLU A 28 12.91 8.48 -10.85
CA GLU A 28 13.35 7.80 -12.07
C GLU A 28 12.29 6.80 -12.56
N THR A 29 12.33 6.47 -13.85
CA THR A 29 11.38 5.55 -14.51
C THR A 29 11.60 4.07 -14.14
N ASP A 30 12.72 3.76 -13.47
CA ASP A 30 13.08 2.43 -12.98
C ASP A 30 12.61 2.19 -11.52
N GLN A 31 11.77 3.07 -10.99
CA GLN A 31 11.24 3.01 -9.63
C GLN A 31 9.72 2.79 -9.61
N LEU A 32 9.26 2.01 -8.63
CA LEU A 32 7.86 1.86 -8.28
C LEU A 32 7.59 2.48 -6.90
N GLY A 33 6.60 3.36 -6.82
CA GLY A 33 6.08 3.87 -5.55
C GLY A 33 4.86 3.05 -5.12
N VAL A 34 4.91 2.43 -3.96
CA VAL A 34 3.79 1.68 -3.37
C VAL A 34 3.38 2.41 -2.10
N VAL A 35 2.18 2.98 -2.10
CA VAL A 35 1.60 3.62 -0.92
C VAL A 35 0.39 2.79 -0.50
N ALA A 36 0.54 2.06 0.59
CA ALA A 36 -0.51 1.25 1.19
C ALA A 36 -1.11 2.01 2.38
N GLY A 37 -2.07 2.88 2.06
CA GLY A 37 -2.81 3.70 3.03
C GLY A 37 -4.29 3.32 3.05
N THR A 38 -5.16 4.31 3.21
CA THR A 38 -6.61 4.09 3.04
C THR A 38 -6.93 3.48 1.67
N PHE A 39 -6.23 3.96 0.64
CA PHE A 39 -6.28 3.44 -0.72
C PHE A 39 -4.97 2.72 -1.05
N SER A 40 -5.07 1.75 -1.95
CA SER A 40 -3.95 1.19 -2.68
C SER A 40 -3.54 2.22 -3.71
N ILE A 41 -2.34 2.78 -3.63
CA ILE A 41 -1.83 3.77 -4.58
C ILE A 41 -0.48 3.27 -5.08
N ASN A 42 -0.42 2.85 -6.34
CA ASN A 42 0.77 2.31 -6.97
C ASN A 42 1.15 3.19 -8.17
N SER A 43 2.36 3.74 -8.15
CA SER A 43 2.77 4.81 -9.05
C SER A 43 4.11 4.52 -9.74
N THR A 44 4.19 4.86 -11.01
CA THR A 44 5.41 4.81 -11.82
C THR A 44 5.62 6.12 -12.57
N LEU A 45 6.85 6.36 -13.02
CA LEU A 45 7.20 7.51 -13.84
C LEU A 45 7.50 7.09 -15.27
N HIS A 46 7.07 7.92 -16.23
CA HIS A 46 7.21 7.67 -17.66
C HIS A 46 7.76 8.91 -18.38
N ALA A 47 8.51 8.71 -19.46
CA ALA A 47 8.99 9.81 -20.30
C ALA A 47 7.89 10.44 -21.17
N ALA A 48 6.80 9.70 -21.40
CA ALA A 48 5.60 10.13 -22.11
C ALA A 48 4.36 9.59 -21.38
N PRO A 49 3.16 10.15 -21.62
CA PRO A 49 1.92 9.63 -21.05
C PRO A 49 1.72 8.14 -21.36
N CYS A 50 1.44 7.32 -20.34
CA CYS A 50 1.04 5.92 -20.51
C CYS A 50 -0.41 5.86 -21.01
N LEU A 51 -0.64 5.16 -22.12
CA LEU A 51 -1.97 5.04 -22.74
C LEU A 51 -2.54 3.63 -22.68
N ASP A 52 -1.69 2.63 -22.49
CA ASP A 52 -2.06 1.22 -22.42
C ASP A 52 -1.17 0.48 -21.40
N PRO A 53 -1.73 -0.02 -20.28
CA PRO A 53 -3.10 0.24 -19.85
C PRO A 53 -3.28 1.67 -19.35
N ARG A 54 -4.52 2.16 -19.40
CA ARG A 54 -4.84 3.48 -18.86
C ARG A 54 -4.78 3.46 -17.33
N PRO A 55 -3.91 4.29 -16.70
CA PRO A 55 -3.90 4.43 -15.26
C PRO A 55 -5.17 5.13 -14.76
N THR A 56 -5.50 4.95 -13.49
CA THR A 56 -6.58 5.68 -12.81
C THR A 56 -6.33 7.18 -12.82
N LEU A 57 -5.07 7.58 -12.63
CA LEU A 57 -4.64 8.96 -12.65
C LEU A 57 -3.33 9.09 -13.43
N GLN A 58 -3.25 10.14 -14.25
CA GLN A 58 -2.03 10.51 -14.97
C GLN A 58 -1.87 12.02 -15.03
N CYS A 59 -0.67 12.52 -14.72
CA CYS A 59 -0.38 13.95 -14.78
C CYS A 59 1.12 14.23 -15.02
N PRO A 60 1.47 15.43 -15.51
CA PRO A 60 2.86 15.85 -15.61
C PRO A 60 3.54 15.86 -14.24
N TYR A 61 4.72 15.27 -14.17
CA TYR A 61 5.56 15.28 -12.98
C TYR A 61 6.43 16.55 -12.96
N PRO A 62 6.60 17.22 -11.80
CA PRO A 62 7.26 18.52 -11.74
C PRO A 62 8.78 18.47 -11.96
N VAL A 63 9.36 17.27 -12.11
CA VAL A 63 10.80 17.05 -12.25
C VAL A 63 11.05 16.12 -13.45
N GLY A 64 12.12 16.39 -14.20
CA GLY A 64 12.61 15.51 -15.26
C GLY A 64 11.78 15.46 -16.55
N GLY A 65 10.74 16.29 -16.68
CA GLY A 65 9.83 16.23 -17.84
C GLY A 65 9.05 14.92 -17.93
N LEU A 66 8.91 14.23 -16.79
CA LEU A 66 8.25 12.93 -16.68
C LEU A 66 6.74 13.08 -16.49
N TYR A 67 6.04 11.95 -16.60
CA TYR A 67 4.63 11.80 -16.28
C TYR A 67 4.47 10.78 -15.17
N LEU A 68 3.62 11.10 -14.20
CA LEU A 68 3.19 10.15 -13.17
C LEU A 68 2.01 9.34 -13.73
N ALA A 69 2.10 8.02 -13.65
CA ALA A 69 0.99 7.11 -13.88
C ALA A 69 0.68 6.34 -12.60
N THR A 70 -0.58 6.35 -12.17
CA THR A 70 -1.00 5.78 -10.89
C THR A 70 -2.25 4.92 -11.06
N ILE A 71 -2.21 3.72 -10.51
CA ILE A 71 -3.42 2.94 -10.19
C ILE A 71 -3.79 3.19 -8.74
N ALA A 72 -5.06 3.51 -8.52
CA ALA A 72 -5.60 3.72 -7.19
C ALA A 72 -6.90 2.92 -6.98
N THR A 73 -6.93 2.04 -5.98
CA THR A 73 -8.10 1.20 -5.66
C THR A 73 -8.40 1.20 -4.16
N PRO A 74 -9.65 1.01 -3.72
CA PRO A 74 -10.02 1.06 -2.30
C PRO A 74 -9.75 -0.28 -1.57
N THR A 75 -8.66 -0.96 -1.90
CA THR A 75 -8.38 -2.35 -1.50
C THR A 75 -7.22 -2.51 -0.51
N SER A 76 -6.82 -1.41 0.17
CA SER A 76 -5.61 -1.37 0.99
C SER A 76 -5.89 -1.43 2.50
N ALA A 77 -5.05 -0.78 3.31
CA ALA A 77 -4.99 -0.90 4.76
C ALA A 77 -6.30 -0.53 5.49
N SER A 78 -7.23 0.19 4.85
CA SER A 78 -8.57 0.40 5.41
C SER A 78 -9.36 -0.89 5.61
N ASN A 79 -9.05 -1.97 4.88
CA ASN A 79 -9.65 -3.29 5.15
C ASN A 79 -9.21 -3.83 6.52
N LEU A 80 -7.92 -3.70 6.86
CA LEU A 80 -7.41 -4.08 8.18
C LEU A 80 -7.98 -3.15 9.27
N GLU A 81 -8.01 -1.84 9.02
CA GLU A 81 -8.61 -0.88 9.96
C GLU A 81 -10.08 -1.22 10.26
N TRP A 82 -10.86 -1.55 9.24
CA TRP A 82 -12.24 -2.00 9.40
C TRP A 82 -12.32 -3.27 10.27
N LEU A 83 -11.48 -4.26 10.01
CA LEU A 83 -11.44 -5.50 10.80
C LEU A 83 -11.13 -5.20 12.28
N CYS A 84 -10.12 -4.37 12.54
CA CYS A 84 -9.74 -3.98 13.89
C CYS A 84 -10.91 -3.30 14.63
N LYS A 85 -11.60 -2.37 13.97
CA LYS A 85 -12.73 -1.61 14.55
C LYS A 85 -14.00 -2.42 14.74
N THR A 86 -14.20 -3.49 13.98
CA THR A 86 -15.48 -4.24 13.96
C THR A 86 -15.40 -5.58 14.66
N MET A 87 -14.26 -6.26 14.57
CA MET A 87 -14.11 -7.63 15.07
C MET A 87 -13.08 -7.76 16.18
N LEU A 88 -12.14 -6.81 16.32
CA LEU A 88 -11.00 -6.92 17.25
C LEU A 88 -10.99 -5.83 18.32
N GLN A 89 -12.16 -5.33 18.72
CA GLN A 89 -12.25 -4.26 19.72
C GLN A 89 -11.65 -4.69 21.07
N ALA A 90 -11.90 -5.93 21.50
CA ALA A 90 -11.36 -6.45 22.75
C ALA A 90 -9.82 -6.56 22.71
N GLU A 91 -9.25 -6.97 21.58
CA GLU A 91 -7.82 -7.02 21.34
C GLU A 91 -7.23 -5.60 21.28
N ALA A 92 -7.95 -4.65 20.68
CA ALA A 92 -7.54 -3.26 20.60
C ALA A 92 -7.50 -2.60 22.00
N ASP A 93 -8.49 -2.87 22.85
CA ASP A 93 -8.53 -2.37 24.22
C ASP A 93 -7.37 -2.95 25.04
N LYS A 94 -7.11 -4.27 24.93
CA LYS A 94 -5.95 -4.92 25.58
C LYS A 94 -4.61 -4.36 25.09
N ALA A 95 -4.49 -4.10 23.78
CA ALA A 95 -3.28 -3.51 23.22
C ALA A 95 -3.04 -2.11 23.80
N LEU A 96 -4.10 -1.30 23.89
CA LEU A 96 -4.04 0.04 24.47
C LEU A 96 -3.64 0.02 25.95
N GLU A 97 -4.22 -0.88 26.74
CA GLU A 97 -3.83 -1.09 28.15
C GLU A 97 -2.35 -1.47 28.29
N ALA A 98 -1.81 -2.23 27.33
CA ALA A 98 -0.40 -2.59 27.26
C ALA A 98 0.50 -1.50 26.64
N GLY A 99 -0.05 -0.32 26.30
CA GLY A 99 0.71 0.77 25.67
C GLY A 99 1.15 0.48 24.23
N ARG A 100 0.48 -0.45 23.55
CA ARG A 100 0.76 -0.88 22.17
C ARG A 100 -0.37 -0.48 21.24
N SER A 101 -0.09 -0.39 19.95
CA SER A 101 -1.14 -0.29 18.93
C SER A 101 -1.68 -1.68 18.57
N ILE A 102 -2.97 -1.75 18.20
CA ILE A 102 -3.57 -2.98 17.67
C ILE A 102 -2.83 -3.50 16.42
N TYR A 103 -2.29 -2.59 15.60
CA TYR A 103 -1.55 -2.96 14.38
C TYR A 103 -0.23 -3.68 14.67
N GLU A 104 0.45 -3.34 15.77
CA GLU A 104 1.63 -4.07 16.24
C GLU A 104 1.23 -5.48 16.69
N VAL A 105 0.14 -5.62 17.44
CA VAL A 105 -0.38 -6.94 17.85
C VAL A 105 -0.78 -7.78 16.65
N CYS A 106 -1.43 -7.18 15.64
CA CYS A 106 -1.75 -7.89 14.40
C CYS A 106 -0.48 -8.35 13.67
N SER A 107 0.57 -7.52 13.63
CA SER A 107 1.84 -7.90 13.00
C SER A 107 2.49 -9.09 13.71
N ASP A 108 2.53 -9.09 15.04
CA ASP A 108 3.07 -10.21 15.84
C ASP A 108 2.29 -11.52 15.57
N LEU A 109 0.97 -11.44 15.49
CA LEU A 109 0.12 -12.61 15.23
C LEU A 109 0.35 -13.17 13.82
N VAL A 110 0.46 -12.30 12.82
CA VAL A 110 0.74 -12.70 11.44
C VAL A 110 2.09 -13.39 11.34
N GLU A 111 3.12 -12.84 11.99
CA GLU A 111 4.47 -13.43 12.02
C GLU A 111 4.45 -14.87 12.59
N GLN A 112 3.68 -15.11 13.66
CA GLN A 112 3.52 -16.44 14.26
C GLN A 112 2.75 -17.46 13.38
N ALA A 113 2.02 -16.98 12.37
CA ALA A 113 1.23 -17.80 11.46
C ALA A 113 1.90 -18.07 10.11
N LEU A 114 3.06 -17.46 9.83
CA LEU A 114 3.76 -17.62 8.54
C LEU A 114 4.11 -19.08 8.23
N ASP A 115 4.63 -19.81 9.22
CA ASP A 115 5.07 -21.19 9.06
C ASP A 115 3.92 -22.22 9.11
N ARG A 116 2.69 -21.77 9.32
CA ARG A 116 1.51 -22.65 9.41
C ARG A 116 0.89 -22.84 8.04
N GLU A 117 0.35 -24.03 7.79
CA GLU A 117 -0.54 -24.22 6.66
C GLU A 117 -1.91 -23.60 6.98
N SER A 118 -2.38 -22.73 6.11
CA SER A 118 -3.71 -22.13 6.21
C SER A 118 -4.33 -22.03 4.82
N GLY A 119 -5.59 -22.48 4.71
CA GLY A 119 -6.40 -22.29 3.51
C GLY A 119 -7.19 -20.98 3.52
N ALA A 120 -7.03 -20.14 4.56
CA ALA A 120 -7.76 -18.90 4.70
C ALA A 120 -7.35 -17.90 3.62
N MET A 121 -8.33 -17.31 2.93
CA MET A 121 -8.11 -16.28 1.93
C MET A 121 -9.03 -15.10 2.17
N PHE A 122 -8.51 -13.89 2.00
CA PHE A 122 -9.29 -12.67 2.11
C PHE A 122 -9.30 -11.92 0.77
N LEU A 123 -10.49 -11.54 0.32
CA LEU A 123 -10.72 -10.66 -0.82
C LEU A 123 -10.96 -9.25 -0.27
N PRO A 124 -10.03 -8.28 -0.44
CA PRO A 124 -10.05 -6.99 0.24
C PRO A 124 -10.96 -5.95 -0.43
N TYR A 125 -12.18 -6.36 -0.76
CA TYR A 125 -13.14 -5.57 -1.53
C TYR A 125 -14.28 -5.01 -0.67
N LEU A 126 -14.04 -4.77 0.62
CA LEU A 126 -15.04 -4.20 1.54
C LEU A 126 -15.57 -2.82 1.09
N PHE A 127 -14.75 -2.07 0.37
CA PHE A 127 -15.06 -0.73 -0.14
C PHE A 127 -15.31 -0.73 -1.66
N GLY A 128 -15.57 -1.91 -2.24
CA GLY A 128 -15.81 -2.10 -3.67
C GLY A 128 -14.62 -2.74 -4.38
N GLY A 129 -14.87 -3.87 -5.05
CA GLY A 129 -13.93 -4.53 -5.95
C GLY A 129 -14.29 -4.33 -7.42
N PRO A 130 -13.46 -4.85 -8.33
CA PRO A 130 -13.75 -4.88 -9.76
C PRO A 130 -15.14 -5.46 -10.03
N ASP A 131 -15.91 -4.83 -10.92
CA ASP A 131 -17.25 -5.26 -11.32
C ASP A 131 -18.23 -5.49 -10.15
N GLY A 132 -18.04 -4.78 -9.03
CA GLY A 132 -18.89 -4.90 -7.85
C GLY A 132 -18.58 -6.12 -6.98
N ALA A 133 -17.40 -6.73 -7.14
CA ALA A 133 -16.97 -7.84 -6.30
C ALA A 133 -17.02 -7.45 -4.81
N PRO A 134 -17.60 -8.28 -3.94
CA PRO A 134 -17.69 -8.01 -2.51
C PRO A 134 -16.43 -8.45 -1.76
N GLY A 135 -16.22 -7.88 -0.59
CA GLY A 135 -15.24 -8.41 0.36
C GLY A 135 -15.65 -9.81 0.83
N ALA A 136 -14.68 -10.71 0.99
CA ALA A 136 -14.95 -12.08 1.41
C ALA A 136 -13.79 -12.66 2.22
N LEU A 137 -14.12 -13.48 3.21
CA LEU A 137 -13.18 -14.34 3.94
C LEU A 137 -13.61 -15.79 3.70
N VAL A 138 -12.77 -16.57 3.06
CA VAL A 138 -13.09 -17.94 2.63
C VAL A 138 -12.00 -18.92 3.05
N GLY A 139 -12.31 -20.22 3.00
CA GLY A 139 -11.34 -21.28 3.30
C GLY A 139 -11.08 -21.51 4.79
N LEU A 140 -11.87 -20.91 5.68
CA LEU A 140 -11.80 -21.18 7.10
C LEU A 140 -12.31 -22.59 7.44
N THR A 141 -11.61 -23.24 8.37
CA THR A 141 -12.05 -24.45 9.06
C THR A 141 -12.13 -24.15 10.56
N ALA A 142 -12.74 -25.04 11.35
CA ALA A 142 -12.80 -24.87 12.80
C ALA A 142 -11.42 -24.81 13.50
N GLY A 143 -10.35 -25.23 12.80
CA GLY A 143 -8.98 -25.11 13.29
C GLY A 143 -8.32 -23.76 13.05
N ALA A 144 -8.96 -22.86 12.29
CA ALA A 144 -8.39 -21.55 11.99
C ALA A 144 -8.36 -20.66 13.24
N SER A 145 -7.21 -20.04 13.48
CA SER A 145 -7.00 -19.07 14.55
C SER A 145 -7.17 -17.64 14.04
N LEU A 146 -7.23 -16.67 14.96
CA LEU A 146 -7.19 -15.25 14.62
C LEU A 146 -5.92 -14.90 13.81
N ALA A 147 -4.79 -15.55 14.10
CA ALA A 147 -3.55 -15.34 13.38
C ALA A 147 -3.67 -15.76 11.90
N ASP A 148 -4.39 -16.84 11.61
CA ASP A 148 -4.65 -17.30 10.23
C ASP A 148 -5.55 -16.33 9.47
N VAL A 149 -6.56 -15.77 10.15
CA VAL A 149 -7.45 -14.74 9.57
C VAL A 149 -6.66 -13.47 9.26
N LEU A 150 -5.85 -12.99 10.21
CA LEU A 150 -5.03 -11.80 10.02
C LEU A 150 -3.99 -11.99 8.92
N ARG A 151 -3.37 -13.17 8.84
CA ARG A 151 -2.46 -13.52 7.75
C ARG A 151 -3.18 -13.45 6.40
N ALA A 152 -4.36 -14.06 6.29
CA ALA A 152 -5.16 -14.00 5.07
C ALA A 152 -5.49 -12.55 4.66
N VAL A 153 -5.77 -11.67 5.64
CA VAL A 153 -6.04 -10.24 5.39
C VAL A 153 -4.80 -9.50 4.91
N PHE A 154 -3.65 -9.73 5.53
CA PHE A 154 -2.38 -9.12 5.11
C PHE A 154 -2.01 -9.56 3.70
N GLU A 155 -2.04 -10.87 3.43
CA GLU A 155 -1.76 -11.45 2.12
C GLU A 155 -2.76 -10.97 1.07
N GLY A 156 -4.06 -10.95 1.39
CA GLY A 156 -5.12 -10.49 0.48
C GLY A 156 -4.92 -9.05 0.03
N ILE A 157 -4.63 -8.15 0.97
CA ILE A 157 -4.31 -6.74 0.67
C ILE A 157 -3.04 -6.64 -0.20
N THR A 158 -1.99 -7.37 0.17
CA THR A 158 -0.73 -7.37 -0.57
C THR A 158 -0.91 -7.88 -2.00
N LEU A 159 -1.71 -8.95 -2.21
CA LEU A 159 -2.00 -9.50 -3.53
C LEU A 159 -2.91 -8.59 -4.37
N ALA A 160 -3.81 -7.83 -3.74
CA ALA A 160 -4.58 -6.80 -4.45
C ALA A 160 -3.66 -5.69 -4.99
N HIS A 161 -2.70 -5.22 -4.18
CA HIS A 161 -1.67 -4.30 -4.65
C HIS A 161 -0.84 -4.89 -5.80
N ARG A 162 -0.41 -6.15 -5.67
CA ARG A 162 0.31 -6.85 -6.75
C ARG A 162 -0.51 -6.87 -8.04
N THR A 163 -1.81 -7.17 -7.95
CA THR A 163 -2.71 -7.20 -9.12
C THR A 163 -2.79 -5.82 -9.79
N ASP A 164 -2.92 -4.74 -9.01
CA ASP A 164 -2.92 -3.37 -9.51
C ASP A 164 -1.58 -3.00 -10.19
N ILE A 165 -0.47 -3.46 -9.62
CA ILE A 165 0.88 -3.23 -10.15
C ILE A 165 1.08 -4.01 -11.45
N ASP A 166 0.74 -5.30 -11.47
CA ASP A 166 0.84 -6.15 -12.66
C ASP A 166 0.02 -5.56 -13.81
N PHE A 167 -1.18 -5.04 -13.52
CA PHE A 167 -1.96 -4.28 -14.48
C PHE A 167 -1.18 -3.06 -14.97
N LEU A 168 -0.76 -2.15 -14.09
CA LEU A 168 -0.03 -0.92 -14.47
C LEU A 168 1.24 -1.21 -15.31
N LEU A 169 1.87 -2.37 -15.10
CA LEU A 169 3.11 -2.77 -15.78
C LEU A 169 2.91 -3.64 -17.04
N SER A 170 1.68 -4.03 -17.36
CA SER A 170 1.38 -5.01 -18.43
C SER A 170 1.54 -4.49 -19.86
N GLY A 171 1.59 -3.17 -20.04
CA GLY A 171 1.54 -2.52 -21.34
C GLY A 171 2.88 -2.37 -22.07
N PRO A 172 2.83 -2.10 -23.39
CA PRO A 172 4.03 -1.81 -24.18
C PRO A 172 4.72 -0.52 -23.72
N ASP A 173 3.94 0.48 -23.29
CA ASP A 173 4.43 1.79 -22.84
C ASP A 173 4.64 1.86 -21.31
N SER A 174 4.40 0.75 -20.62
CA SER A 174 4.53 0.68 -19.16
C SER A 174 5.97 0.88 -18.70
N ALA A 175 6.15 1.38 -17.47
CA ALA A 175 7.45 1.42 -16.83
C ALA A 175 8.02 -0.01 -16.63
N ARG A 176 9.31 -0.10 -16.34
CA ARG A 176 10.02 -1.35 -16.01
C ARG A 176 10.81 -1.16 -14.72
N PRO A 177 10.13 -1.04 -13.57
CA PRO A 177 10.79 -0.77 -12.31
C PRO A 177 11.68 -1.95 -11.89
N VAL A 178 12.85 -1.64 -11.33
CA VAL A 178 13.79 -2.64 -10.78
C VAL A 178 13.93 -2.53 -9.26
N ARG A 179 13.26 -1.53 -8.66
CA ARG A 179 13.21 -1.29 -7.22
C ARG A 179 11.92 -0.59 -6.85
N ALA A 180 11.47 -0.80 -5.62
CA ALA A 180 10.25 -0.20 -5.12
C ALA A 180 10.46 0.49 -3.76
N THR A 181 9.63 1.50 -3.48
CA THR A 181 9.54 2.15 -2.17
C THR A 181 8.15 1.94 -1.60
N LEU A 182 8.07 1.40 -0.38
CA LEU A 182 6.83 1.22 0.37
C LEU A 182 6.60 2.35 1.36
N ALA A 183 5.42 2.94 1.36
CA ALA A 183 4.97 3.89 2.37
C ALA A 183 3.57 3.51 2.88
N GLY A 184 3.19 4.08 4.03
CA GLY A 184 1.86 3.89 4.64
C GLY A 184 1.89 2.98 5.86
N GLY A 185 0.75 2.37 6.17
CA GLY A 185 0.61 1.49 7.34
C GLY A 185 1.58 0.30 7.31
N PRO A 186 1.60 -0.50 6.22
CA PRO A 186 2.48 -1.66 6.08
C PRO A 186 3.97 -1.34 6.23
N SER A 187 4.40 -0.13 5.88
CA SER A 187 5.82 0.26 5.96
C SER A 187 6.36 0.33 7.41
N LYS A 188 5.47 0.28 8.41
CA LYS A 188 5.78 0.22 9.84
C LYS A 188 5.85 -1.21 10.40
N SER A 189 5.36 -2.20 9.66
CA SER A 189 5.36 -3.61 10.00
C SER A 189 6.40 -4.33 9.16
N ASP A 190 7.39 -4.97 9.81
CA ASP A 190 8.47 -5.63 9.07
C ASP A 190 7.97 -6.88 8.33
N VAL A 191 7.12 -7.69 8.98
CA VAL A 191 6.47 -8.84 8.34
C VAL A 191 5.64 -8.42 7.13
N TRP A 192 4.86 -7.35 7.23
CA TRP A 192 4.02 -6.92 6.12
C TRP A 192 4.86 -6.31 5.00
N SER A 193 5.89 -5.53 5.34
CA SER A 193 6.84 -5.00 4.36
C SER A 193 7.53 -6.11 3.58
N GLN A 194 7.90 -7.22 4.25
CA GLN A 194 8.49 -8.38 3.60
C GLN A 194 7.48 -9.10 2.69
N MET A 195 6.24 -9.31 3.12
CA MET A 195 5.18 -9.88 2.26
C MET A 195 4.99 -9.08 0.97
N PHE A 196 5.02 -7.74 1.06
CA PHE A 196 4.96 -6.88 -0.13
C PHE A 196 6.16 -7.08 -1.06
N ALA A 197 7.38 -7.16 -0.49
CA ALA A 197 8.60 -7.41 -1.27
C ALA A 197 8.54 -8.76 -2.00
N ASP A 198 8.11 -9.80 -1.30
CA ASP A 198 7.99 -11.15 -1.84
C ASP A 198 6.92 -11.24 -2.92
N ALA A 199 5.75 -10.63 -2.70
CA ALA A 199 4.64 -10.66 -3.63
C ALA A 199 4.93 -9.86 -4.92
N ILE A 200 5.54 -8.68 -4.79
CA ILE A 200 5.87 -7.80 -5.94
C ILE A 200 7.12 -8.31 -6.67
N GLY A 201 8.03 -9.00 -5.98
CA GLY A 201 9.26 -9.53 -6.58
C GLY A 201 10.31 -8.46 -6.89
N LEU A 202 10.26 -7.32 -6.21
CA LEU A 202 11.23 -6.23 -6.35
C LEU A 202 11.94 -5.94 -5.02
N PRO A 203 13.22 -5.57 -5.03
CA PRO A 203 13.88 -5.00 -3.86
C PRO A 203 13.11 -3.77 -3.35
N MET A 204 12.67 -3.84 -2.09
CA MET A 204 11.82 -2.81 -1.49
C MET A 204 12.55 -2.05 -0.38
N LYS A 205 12.42 -0.72 -0.41
CA LYS A 205 12.81 0.16 0.70
C LYS A 205 11.56 0.66 1.39
N SER A 206 11.52 0.58 2.72
CA SER A 206 10.47 1.26 3.47
C SER A 206 10.79 2.76 3.55
N ALA A 207 9.81 3.61 3.29
CA ALA A 207 9.86 5.06 3.54
C ALA A 207 9.77 5.33 5.06
N ARG A 208 10.56 4.62 5.87
CA ARG A 208 10.77 4.97 7.27
C ARG A 208 11.57 6.27 7.30
N ARG A 209 11.11 7.21 8.12
CA ARG A 209 11.84 8.45 8.43
C ARG A 209 13.22 8.02 8.94
N SER A 210 14.29 8.36 8.22
CA SER A 210 15.63 8.32 8.81
C SER A 210 15.58 9.24 10.03
N SER A 211 15.69 8.67 11.23
CA SER A 211 15.95 9.43 12.43
C SER A 211 17.29 10.12 12.21
N ARG A 212 17.25 11.43 12.04
CA ARG A 212 18.41 12.28 12.31
C ARG A 212 18.59 12.39 13.81
#